data_AF-A0A453R7Y2-F1
#
_entry.id   AF-A0A453R7Y2-F1
#
_cell.length_a   1.000
_cell.length_b   1.000
_cell.length_c   1.000
_cell.angle_alpha   90.00
_cell.angle_beta   90.00
_cell.angle_gamma   90.00
#
_symmetry.space_group_name_H-M   'P 1'
#
loop_
_entity.id
_entity.type
_entity.pdbx_description
1 polymer ?
#
loop_
_entity_poly.entity_id
_entity_poly.type
_entity_poly.pdbx_seq_one_letter_code
_entity_poly.pdbx_strand_id
1 'polypeptide(L)'
;LGSKGARPRALNWSQLQLPTIRGGGLDNPFSEDEVWEAIKASPAEKATGPDGFIGVVFRSCWQTIKHDIMKAFYQFYCIAGEDL
;
A
#
# COMPACT_ATOMS: atom_id res chain seq x y z
N LEU A 1 10.75 22.46 2.42
CA LEU A 1 11.05 22.85 1.01
C LEU A 1 9.79 22.58 0.19
N GLY A 2 9.24 23.59 -0.48
CA GLY A 2 8.03 23.49 -1.30
C GLY A 2 7.12 24.70 -1.12
N SER A 3 7.36 25.78 -1.87
CA SER A 3 6.41 26.89 -2.00
C SER A 3 5.47 26.59 -3.19
N LYS A 4 4.16 26.84 -3.00
CA LYS A 4 3.16 26.73 -4.08
C LYS A 4 3.33 27.92 -5.02
N GLY A 5 4.26 27.83 -5.98
CA GLY A 5 4.36 28.79 -7.07
C GLY A 5 3.09 28.77 -7.93
N ALA A 6 2.64 29.94 -8.38
CA ALA A 6 1.50 30.05 -9.29
C ALA A 6 1.84 29.33 -10.60
N ARG A 7 1.09 28.27 -10.93
CA ARG A 7 1.28 27.51 -12.17
C ARG A 7 0.54 28.21 -13.31
N PRO A 8 1.24 28.80 -14.31
CA PRO A 8 0.61 29.58 -15.37
C PRO A 8 -0.20 28.72 -16.36
N ARG A 9 -0.03 27.39 -16.32
CA ARG A 9 -0.77 26.43 -17.15
C ARG A 9 -1.15 25.23 -16.29
N ALA A 10 -2.44 24.98 -16.16
CA ALA A 10 -2.99 23.77 -15.55
C ALA A 10 -3.50 22.85 -16.65
N LEU A 11 -3.29 21.54 -16.50
CA LEU A 11 -3.91 20.55 -17.37
C LEU A 11 -5.42 20.56 -17.13
N ASN A 12 -6.19 20.69 -18.20
CA ASN A 12 -7.63 20.57 -18.12
C ASN A 12 -8.03 19.10 -18.17
N TRP A 13 -8.15 18.50 -17.00
CA TRP A 13 -8.44 17.07 -16.85
C TRP A 13 -9.79 16.66 -17.45
N SER A 14 -10.79 17.56 -17.51
CA SER A 14 -12.09 17.24 -18.09
C SER A 14 -12.07 17.13 -19.62
N GLN A 15 -11.08 17.75 -20.27
CA GLN A 15 -10.92 17.70 -21.73
C GLN A 15 -10.12 16.49 -22.21
N LEU A 16 -9.44 15.78 -21.30
CA LEU A 16 -8.60 14.65 -21.69
C LEU A 16 -9.40 13.40 -22.06
N GLN A 17 -10.74 13.40 -21.91
CA GLN A 17 -11.63 12.26 -22.17
C GLN A 17 -11.06 10.92 -21.70
N LEU A 18 -10.35 10.95 -20.56
CA LEU A 18 -9.73 9.75 -20.04
C LEU A 18 -10.85 8.78 -19.72
N PRO A 19 -10.70 7.50 -20.09
CA PRO A 19 -11.67 6.50 -19.67
C PRO A 19 -11.79 6.60 -18.15
N THR A 20 -13.02 6.67 -17.66
CA THR A 20 -13.26 6.41 -16.24
C THR A 20 -12.86 4.96 -16.02
N ILE A 21 -11.61 4.74 -15.66
CA ILE A 21 -11.17 3.47 -15.13
C ILE A 21 -11.89 3.38 -13.79
N ARG A 22 -13.07 2.77 -13.81
CA ARG A 22 -13.67 2.21 -12.61
C ARG A 22 -12.76 1.04 -12.23
N GLY A 23 -11.59 1.36 -11.70
CA GLY A 23 -10.69 0.40 -11.10
C GLY A 23 -11.38 -0.06 -9.83
N GLY A 24 -12.35 -0.98 -9.96
CA GLY A 24 -13.10 -1.57 -8.86
C GLY A 24 -12.24 -2.49 -8.03
N GLY A 25 -11.10 -1.96 -7.57
CA GLY A 25 -10.01 -2.70 -6.96
C GLY A 25 -8.87 -1.82 -6.43
N LEU A 26 -8.70 -0.57 -6.88
CA LEU A 26 -7.60 0.28 -6.37
C LEU A 26 -7.84 0.75 -4.94
N ASP A 27 -9.09 1.05 -4.61
CA ASP A 27 -9.55 1.40 -3.27
C ASP A 27 -10.28 0.21 -2.63
N ASN A 28 -9.84 -1.02 -2.92
CA ASN A 28 -10.33 -2.20 -2.22
C ASN A 28 -9.36 -2.59 -1.11
N PRO A 29 -9.83 -3.21 -0.03
CA PRO A 29 -8.93 -3.78 0.96
C PRO A 29 -8.05 -4.87 0.32
N PHE A 30 -6.79 -4.93 0.73
CA PHE A 30 -5.84 -5.95 0.26
C PHE A 30 -6.32 -7.36 0.58
N SER A 31 -6.10 -8.28 -0.35
CA SER A 31 -6.32 -9.72 -0.14
C SER A 31 -5.14 -10.39 0.57
N GLU A 32 -5.38 -11.54 1.21
CA GLU A 32 -4.33 -12.32 1.88
C GLU A 32 -3.22 -12.73 0.90
N ASP A 33 -3.60 -13.15 -0.31
CA ASP A 33 -2.67 -13.56 -1.35
C ASP A 33 -1.79 -12.39 -1.82
N GLU A 34 -2.35 -11.20 -2.03
CA GLU A 34 -1.57 -10.01 -2.39
C GLU A 34 -0.54 -9.66 -1.32
N VAL A 35 -0.95 -9.65 -0.04
CA VAL A 35 -0.06 -9.38 1.09
C VAL A 35 1.02 -10.46 1.18
N TRP A 36 0.65 -11.72 0.95
CA TRP A 36 1.60 -12.84 0.99
C TRP A 36 2.63 -12.78 -0.15
N GLU A 37 2.21 -12.49 -1.38
CA GLU A 37 3.12 -12.29 -2.50
C GLU A 37 4.08 -11.12 -2.24
N ALA A 38 3.60 -10.02 -1.65
CA ALA A 38 4.45 -8.90 -1.26
C ALA A 38 5.49 -9.29 -0.21
N ILE A 39 5.11 -10.07 0.80
CA ILE A 39 6.03 -10.59 1.84
C ILE A 39 7.09 -11.53 1.24
N LYS A 40 6.72 -12.35 0.25
CA LYS A 40 7.66 -13.22 -0.48
C LYS A 40 8.60 -12.44 -1.38
N ALA A 41 8.10 -11.44 -2.09
CA ALA A 41 8.88 -10.57 -2.96
C ALA A 41 9.81 -9.62 -2.19
N SER A 42 9.52 -9.37 -0.92
CA SER A 42 10.33 -8.51 -0.05
C SER A 42 11.72 -9.11 0.20
N PRO A 43 12.80 -8.32 -0.01
CA PRO A 43 14.18 -8.78 0.18
C PRO A 43 14.39 -9.44 1.55
N ALA A 44 15.07 -10.58 1.56
CA ALA A 44 15.44 -11.25 2.80
C ALA A 44 16.61 -10.55 3.53
N GLU A 45 17.40 -9.78 2.80
CA GLU A 45 18.70 -9.32 3.26
C GLU A 45 18.63 -7.98 3.99
N LYS A 46 18.83 -8.11 5.31
CA LYS A 46 19.38 -7.13 6.26
C LYS A 46 18.66 -5.78 6.34
N ALA A 47 17.94 -5.62 7.44
CA ALA A 47 17.92 -4.33 8.12
C ALA A 47 19.37 -3.83 8.28
N THR A 48 19.68 -2.59 7.92
CA THR A 48 21.01 -1.98 8.12
C THR A 48 21.37 -1.79 9.61
N GLY A 49 20.48 -2.18 10.52
CA GLY A 49 20.64 -2.10 11.97
C GLY A 49 20.86 -3.46 12.64
N PRO A 50 21.39 -3.48 13.87
CA PRO A 50 21.80 -4.68 14.60
C PRO A 50 20.69 -5.73 14.80
N ASP A 51 19.42 -5.34 14.71
CA ASP A 51 18.29 -6.22 14.98
C ASP A 51 17.92 -7.14 13.81
N GLY A 52 18.44 -6.93 12.59
CA GLY A 52 18.44 -7.93 11.50
C GLY A 52 17.08 -8.54 11.12
N PHE A 53 15.98 -7.88 11.47
CA PHE A 53 14.64 -8.45 11.44
C PHE A 53 13.81 -7.70 10.42
N ILE A 54 13.42 -8.30 9.28
CA ILE A 54 12.27 -7.74 8.54
C ILE A 54 11.67 -8.59 7.42
N GLY A 55 12.40 -9.50 6.76
CA GLY A 55 11.78 -10.33 5.71
C GLY A 55 11.48 -11.77 6.16
N VAL A 56 12.45 -12.38 6.82
CA VAL A 56 12.43 -13.80 7.15
C VAL A 56 11.37 -14.14 8.20
N VAL A 57 11.16 -13.28 9.20
CA VAL A 57 10.20 -13.58 10.26
C VAL A 57 8.76 -13.55 9.75
N PHE A 58 8.40 -12.58 8.91
CA PHE A 58 7.05 -12.55 8.34
C PHE A 58 6.77 -13.81 7.52
N ARG A 59 7.77 -14.32 6.80
CA ARG A 59 7.66 -15.60 6.08
C ARG A 59 7.57 -16.80 7.01
N SER A 60 8.46 -16.90 8.00
CA SER A 60 8.53 -18.05 8.92
C SER A 60 7.32 -18.14 9.85
N CYS A 61 6.76 -17.00 10.26
CA CYS A 61 5.66 -16.93 11.22
C CYS A 61 4.30 -16.62 10.58
N TRP A 62 4.21 -16.57 9.23
CA TRP A 62 3.00 -16.14 8.52
C TRP A 62 1.72 -16.81 9.01
N GLN A 63 1.74 -18.14 9.16
CA GLN A 63 0.55 -18.88 9.61
C GLN A 63 0.06 -18.47 11.01
N THR A 64 0.96 -17.95 11.85
CA THR A 64 0.64 -17.45 13.19
C THR A 64 0.17 -16.00 13.16
N ILE A 65 0.81 -15.13 12.38
CA ILE A 65 0.57 -13.67 12.44
C ILE A 65 -0.37 -13.13 11.36
N LYS A 66 -0.74 -13.94 10.35
CA LYS A 66 -1.51 -13.48 9.18
C LYS A 66 -2.82 -12.79 9.55
N HIS A 67 -3.54 -13.31 10.56
CA HIS A 67 -4.81 -12.75 10.97
C HIS A 67 -4.67 -11.33 11.52
N ASP A 68 -3.64 -11.08 12.33
CA ASP A 68 -3.36 -9.75 12.89
C ASP A 68 -2.90 -8.78 11.81
N ILE A 69 -2.06 -9.24 10.88
CA ILE A 69 -1.60 -8.46 9.73
C ILE A 69 -2.78 -8.03 8.85
N MET A 70 -3.64 -8.97 8.45
CA MET A 70 -4.81 -8.67 7.62
C MET A 70 -5.79 -7.72 8.31
N LYS A 71 -5.96 -7.85 9.64
CA LYS A 71 -6.77 -6.92 10.42
C LYS A 71 -6.20 -5.50 10.42
N ALA A 72 -4.87 -5.36 10.54
CA ALA A 72 -4.22 -4.05 10.46
C ALA A 72 -4.39 -3.40 9.09
N PHE A 73 -4.22 -4.16 8.00
CA PHE A 73 -4.47 -3.66 6.64
C PHE A 73 -5.92 -3.24 6.42
N TYR A 74 -6.87 -4.01 6.94
CA TYR A 74 -8.29 -3.64 6.91
C TYR A 74 -8.58 -2.36 7.69
N GLN A 75 -7.94 -2.15 8.85
CA GLN A 75 -8.09 -0.90 9.61
C GLN A 75 -7.54 0.31 8.83
N PHE A 76 -6.37 0.19 8.18
CA PHE A 76 -5.86 1.27 7.32
C PHE A 76 -6.83 1.61 6.20
N TYR A 77 -7.46 0.60 5.60
CA TYR A 77 -8.48 0.80 4.59
C TYR A 77 -9.70 1.58 5.13
N CYS A 78 -10.22 1.18 6.30
CA CYS A 78 -11.35 1.87 6.92
C CYS A 78 -11.02 3.32 7.27
N ILE A 79 -9.84 3.60 7.83
CA ILE A 79 -9.41 4.97 8.19
C ILE A 79 -9.25 5.83 6.93
N ALA A 80 -8.68 5.28 5.86
CA ALA A 80 -8.54 6.00 4.59
C ALA A 80 -9.90 6.32 3.93
N GLY A 81 -10.92 5.51 4.19
CA GLY A 81 -12.29 5.72 3.72
C GLY A 81 -13.08 6.77 4.51
N GLU A 82 -12.63 7.19 5.70
CA GLU A 82 -13.28 8.23 6.51
C GLU A 82 -12.93 9.67 6.06
N ASP A 83 -11.85 9.84 5.29
CA ASP A 83 -11.37 11.13 4.75
C ASP A 83 -11.79 11.40 3.28
N LEU A 84 -12.67 10.56 2.71
CA LEU A 84 -13.22 10.70 1.35
C LEU A 84 -14.66 11.20 1.31
#